data_AF-A0A416H9X3-F1
#
_entry.id   AF-A0A416H9X3-F1
#
_cell.length_a   1.000
_cell.length_b   1.000
_cell.length_c   1.000
_cell.angle_alpha   90.00
_cell.angle_beta   90.00
_cell.angle_gamma   90.00
#
_symmetry.space_group_name_H-M   'P 1'
#
loop_
_entity.id
_entity.type
_entity.pdbx_description
1 polymer ?
#
loop_
_entity_poly.entity_id
_entity_poly.type
_entity_poly.pdbx_seq_one_letter_code
_entity_poly.pdbx_strand_id
1 'polypeptide(L)'
;PVRRQIEESYLAAEELSARVGKPFLNSELCCLCRANPYDLALDICREHHTGWYLFELMIDGYWSDVHGIFYPDGTVRDPSIPAAVLGFRRKRDEGMVYPNANKEGYAQRGISMVKEALEEKTKVFRAGRKSIDEVLEAAEFCANLLEACELVPMYDPPTARIARIRKAGDEREARKLAYELALLLQDKCQLL
;
A
#
# COMPACT_ATOMS: atom_id res chain seq x y z
N PRO A 1 -13.94 -12.78 -10.15
CA PRO A 1 -14.33 -14.19 -9.91
C PRO A 1 -14.15 -14.51 -8.41
N VAL A 2 -15.02 -15.32 -7.82
CA VAL A 2 -14.84 -15.75 -6.41
C VAL A 2 -13.96 -16.99 -6.33
N ARG A 3 -13.35 -17.26 -5.16
CA ARG A 3 -12.46 -18.42 -4.92
C ARG A 3 -13.00 -19.71 -5.53
N ARG A 4 -14.25 -20.07 -5.23
CA ARG A 4 -14.92 -21.28 -5.76
C ARG A 4 -14.88 -21.37 -7.29
N GLN A 5 -15.14 -20.28 -8.00
CA GLN A 5 -15.15 -20.28 -9.47
C GLN A 5 -13.75 -20.48 -10.06
N ILE A 6 -12.73 -19.94 -9.39
CA ILE A 6 -11.34 -20.14 -9.78
C ILE A 6 -10.99 -21.62 -9.55
N GLU A 7 -11.29 -22.14 -8.37
CA GLU A 7 -11.03 -23.53 -7.97
C GLU A 7 -11.71 -24.56 -8.89
N GLU A 8 -12.95 -24.33 -9.31
CA GLU A 8 -13.65 -25.16 -10.31
C GLU A 8 -12.86 -25.30 -11.62
N SER A 9 -12.14 -24.26 -12.04
CA SER A 9 -11.31 -24.30 -13.25
C SER A 9 -10.06 -25.16 -13.05
N TYR A 10 -9.46 -25.14 -11.85
CA TYR A 10 -8.31 -25.99 -11.52
C TYR A 10 -8.72 -27.45 -11.42
N LEU A 11 -9.85 -27.76 -10.76
CA LEU A 11 -10.38 -29.12 -10.68
C LEU A 11 -10.66 -29.72 -12.07
N ALA A 12 -11.24 -28.93 -12.98
CA ALA A 12 -11.47 -29.36 -14.36
C ALA A 12 -10.15 -29.61 -15.12
N ALA A 13 -9.12 -28.78 -14.90
CA ALA A 13 -7.80 -28.94 -15.50
C ALA A 13 -7.07 -30.18 -14.94
N GLU A 14 -7.18 -30.46 -13.65
CA GLU A 14 -6.66 -31.67 -13.00
C GLU A 14 -7.30 -32.93 -13.55
N GLU A 15 -8.63 -32.96 -13.69
CA GLU A 15 -9.35 -34.08 -14.30
C GLU A 15 -8.87 -34.35 -15.73
N LEU A 16 -8.74 -33.29 -16.54
CA LEU A 16 -8.22 -33.40 -17.90
C LEU A 16 -6.79 -33.94 -17.90
N SER A 17 -5.92 -33.37 -17.07
CA SER A 17 -4.51 -33.76 -16.89
C SER A 17 -4.38 -35.25 -16.55
N ALA A 18 -5.17 -35.73 -15.59
CA ALA A 18 -5.19 -37.14 -15.20
C ALA A 18 -5.65 -38.04 -16.35
N ARG A 19 -6.70 -37.64 -17.08
CA ARG A 19 -7.23 -38.39 -18.22
C ARG A 19 -6.25 -38.51 -19.38
N VAL A 20 -5.47 -37.46 -19.66
CA VAL A 20 -4.53 -37.45 -20.80
C VAL A 20 -3.10 -37.85 -20.42
N GLY A 21 -2.80 -37.99 -19.13
CA GLY A 21 -1.47 -38.33 -18.61
C GLY A 21 -0.42 -37.24 -18.85
N LYS A 22 -0.82 -35.97 -18.96
CA LYS A 22 0.09 -34.84 -19.18
C LYS A 22 -0.09 -33.78 -18.09
N PRO A 23 1.00 -33.22 -17.55
CA PRO A 23 0.89 -32.11 -16.61
C PRO A 23 0.28 -30.88 -17.30
N PHE A 24 -0.33 -30.02 -16.49
CA PHE A 24 -0.78 -28.71 -16.94
C PHE A 24 -0.02 -27.59 -16.19
N LEU A 25 0.00 -26.42 -16.82
CA LEU A 25 0.67 -25.22 -16.37
C LEU A 25 -0.31 -24.07 -16.58
N ASN A 26 -0.47 -23.20 -15.58
CA ASN A 26 -1.12 -21.92 -15.80
C ASN A 26 -0.12 -20.96 -16.47
N SER A 27 -0.13 -20.91 -17.80
CA SER A 27 0.83 -20.10 -18.57
C SER A 27 0.61 -18.60 -18.46
N GLU A 28 -0.56 -18.16 -18.00
CA GLU A 28 -0.95 -16.76 -17.88
C GLU A 28 -1.69 -16.55 -16.56
N LEU A 29 -0.94 -16.66 -15.47
CA LEU A 29 -1.43 -16.35 -14.14
C LEU A 29 -1.40 -14.83 -13.92
N CYS A 30 -2.35 -14.37 -13.11
CA CYS A 30 -2.41 -13.08 -12.41
C CYS A 30 -3.41 -12.06 -12.99
N CYS A 31 -3.33 -10.87 -12.41
CA CYS A 31 -4.45 -10.05 -11.96
C CYS A 31 -4.90 -9.01 -13.00
N LEU A 32 -5.56 -9.42 -14.09
CA LEU A 32 -6.10 -8.48 -15.08
C LEU A 32 -7.06 -7.51 -14.39
N CYS A 33 -6.75 -6.22 -14.46
CA CYS A 33 -7.53 -5.12 -13.88
C CYS A 33 -7.81 -5.31 -12.37
N ARG A 34 -6.92 -6.00 -11.66
CA ARG A 34 -7.07 -6.30 -10.22
C ARG A 34 -8.23 -7.25 -9.85
N ALA A 35 -8.84 -7.95 -10.81
CA ALA A 35 -10.03 -8.78 -10.59
C ALA A 35 -9.79 -10.15 -9.90
N ASN A 36 -8.54 -10.60 -9.82
CA ASN A 36 -8.11 -11.86 -9.21
C ASN A 36 -6.82 -11.64 -8.40
N PRO A 37 -6.94 -11.18 -7.14
CA PRO A 37 -5.81 -10.82 -6.27
C PRO A 37 -4.69 -11.88 -6.25
N TYR A 38 -3.44 -11.44 -6.20
CA TYR A 38 -2.26 -12.32 -6.29
C TYR A 38 -2.24 -13.37 -5.20
N ASP A 39 -2.51 -12.98 -3.96
CA ASP A 39 -2.57 -13.88 -2.82
C ASP A 39 -3.60 -15.00 -3.06
N LEU A 40 -4.81 -14.66 -3.50
CA LEU A 40 -5.86 -15.64 -3.80
C LEU A 40 -5.45 -16.58 -4.95
N ALA A 41 -4.99 -16.04 -6.07
CA ALA A 41 -4.71 -16.83 -7.27
C ALA A 41 -3.49 -17.74 -7.08
N LEU A 42 -2.44 -17.24 -6.44
CA LEU A 42 -1.23 -18.02 -6.12
C LEU A 42 -1.51 -19.06 -5.04
N ASP A 43 -2.40 -18.79 -4.09
CA ASP A 43 -2.81 -19.77 -3.07
C ASP A 43 -3.46 -20.98 -3.69
N ILE A 44 -4.40 -20.75 -4.62
CA ILE A 44 -5.06 -21.83 -5.35
C ILE A 44 -4.02 -22.63 -6.17
N CYS A 45 -3.09 -21.96 -6.86
CA CYS A 45 -2.02 -22.68 -7.57
C CYS A 45 -1.22 -23.59 -6.63
N ARG A 46 -0.91 -23.12 -5.41
CA ARG A 46 -0.16 -23.90 -4.43
C ARG A 46 -0.97 -25.07 -3.86
N GLU A 47 -2.24 -24.85 -3.55
CA GLU A 47 -3.17 -25.86 -3.04
C GLU A 47 -3.37 -27.00 -4.06
N HIS A 48 -3.41 -26.65 -5.36
CA HIS A 48 -3.54 -27.58 -6.49
C HIS A 48 -2.21 -28.03 -7.09
N HIS A 49 -1.07 -27.75 -6.44
CA HIS A 49 0.27 -28.12 -6.90
C HIS A 49 0.56 -27.78 -8.37
N THR A 50 0.02 -26.66 -8.85
CA THR A 50 0.05 -26.25 -10.24
C THR A 50 1.14 -25.22 -10.47
N GLY A 51 2.02 -25.50 -11.44
CA GLY A 51 3.01 -24.52 -11.91
C GLY A 51 2.34 -23.34 -12.62
N TRP A 52 2.98 -22.18 -12.59
CA TRP A 52 2.44 -20.97 -13.20
C TRP A 52 3.53 -20.09 -13.81
N TYR A 53 3.13 -19.27 -14.79
CA TYR A 53 3.88 -18.13 -15.30
C TYR A 53 3.07 -16.86 -15.16
N LEU A 54 3.73 -15.78 -14.77
CA LEU A 54 3.10 -14.48 -14.65
C LEU A 54 3.03 -13.81 -16.01
N PHE A 55 1.82 -13.43 -16.44
CA PHE A 55 1.62 -12.63 -17.63
C PHE A 55 2.17 -11.22 -17.38
N GLU A 56 2.99 -10.65 -18.27
CA GLU A 56 3.54 -9.28 -18.19
C GLU A 56 4.13 -8.88 -16.81
N LEU A 57 5.43 -9.10 -16.64
CA LEU A 57 6.11 -8.79 -15.38
C LEU A 57 6.28 -7.28 -15.15
N MET A 58 6.46 -6.51 -16.24
CA MET A 58 6.88 -5.12 -16.17
C MET A 58 5.68 -4.18 -16.25
N ILE A 59 5.73 -3.10 -15.47
CA ILE A 59 4.79 -2.00 -15.56
C ILE A 59 5.29 -1.07 -16.66
N ASP A 60 4.92 -1.37 -17.90
CA ASP A 60 5.25 -0.57 -19.09
C ASP A 60 4.22 -0.81 -20.21
N GLY A 61 4.22 0.06 -21.22
CA GLY A 61 3.41 -0.08 -22.42
C GLY A 61 1.90 -0.07 -22.19
N TYR A 62 1.19 -0.76 -23.08
CA TYR A 62 -0.27 -0.74 -23.16
C TYR A 62 -0.98 -1.30 -21.92
N TRP A 63 -0.38 -2.28 -21.24
CA TRP A 63 -0.97 -2.95 -20.09
C TRP A 63 -0.58 -2.34 -18.74
N SER A 64 0.19 -1.23 -18.73
CA SER A 64 0.81 -0.69 -17.52
C SER A 64 -0.18 -0.29 -16.42
N ASP A 65 -1.40 0.14 -16.75
CA ASP A 65 -2.45 0.45 -15.78
C ASP A 65 -3.22 -0.80 -15.30
N VAL A 66 -3.22 -1.86 -16.12
CA VAL A 66 -3.94 -3.12 -15.89
C VAL A 66 -3.09 -4.15 -15.13
N HIS A 67 -1.81 -4.28 -15.45
CA HIS A 67 -0.93 -5.37 -15.01
C HIS A 67 0.54 -4.94 -14.82
N GLY A 68 1.36 -5.86 -14.28
CA GLY A 68 2.77 -5.65 -13.97
C GLY A 68 3.06 -5.60 -12.46
N ILE A 69 4.29 -5.98 -12.10
CA ILE A 69 4.81 -5.94 -10.72
C ILE A 69 5.88 -4.85 -10.58
N PHE A 70 6.85 -4.84 -11.49
CA PHE A 70 8.06 -4.03 -11.39
C PHE A 70 8.05 -2.89 -12.40
N TYR A 71 8.43 -1.69 -11.97
CA TYR A 71 8.82 -0.62 -12.88
C TYR A 71 10.21 -0.90 -13.46
N PRO A 72 10.60 -0.26 -14.58
CA PRO A 72 11.93 -0.46 -15.19
C PRO A 72 13.12 -0.17 -14.26
N ASP A 73 12.94 0.68 -13.25
CA ASP A 73 13.96 1.00 -12.25
C ASP A 73 14.01 0.01 -11.07
N GLY A 74 13.20 -1.06 -11.11
CA GLY A 74 13.11 -2.10 -10.09
C GLY A 74 12.20 -1.75 -8.90
N THR A 75 11.62 -0.55 -8.85
CA THR A 75 10.59 -0.23 -7.86
C THR A 75 9.30 -0.99 -8.15
N VAL A 76 8.39 -1.05 -7.17
CA VAL A 76 7.12 -1.79 -7.30
C VAL A 76 5.94 -0.89 -6.93
N ARG A 77 4.78 -1.13 -7.55
CA ARG A 77 3.54 -0.42 -7.19
C ARG A 77 2.99 -0.83 -5.83
N ASP A 78 3.12 -2.11 -5.50
CA ASP A 78 2.60 -2.71 -4.27
C ASP A 78 3.58 -3.79 -3.82
N PRO A 79 4.31 -3.58 -2.71
CA PRO A 79 5.27 -4.56 -2.17
C PRO A 79 4.64 -5.89 -1.74
N SER A 80 3.32 -5.95 -1.51
CA SER A 80 2.64 -7.20 -1.14
C SER A 80 2.57 -8.19 -2.31
N ILE A 81 2.62 -7.71 -3.55
CA ILE A 81 2.57 -8.53 -4.75
C ILE A 81 3.85 -9.39 -4.93
N PRO A 82 5.08 -8.83 -4.96
CA PRO A 82 6.29 -9.64 -5.03
C PRO A 82 6.45 -10.53 -3.78
N ALA A 83 5.98 -10.08 -2.61
CA ALA A 83 5.94 -10.92 -1.41
C ALA A 83 5.04 -12.15 -1.62
N ALA A 84 3.84 -11.98 -2.20
CA ALA A 84 2.94 -13.08 -2.53
C ALA A 84 3.55 -14.06 -3.55
N VAL A 85 4.25 -13.55 -4.57
CA VAL A 85 5.00 -14.38 -5.53
C VAL A 85 6.05 -15.26 -4.84
N LEU A 86 6.73 -14.73 -3.82
CA LEU A 86 7.71 -15.47 -3.01
C LEU A 86 7.04 -16.40 -1.97
N GLY A 87 5.71 -16.41 -1.88
CA GLY A 87 4.94 -17.24 -0.96
C GLY A 87 4.70 -16.61 0.42
N PHE A 88 5.05 -15.33 0.62
CA PHE A 88 4.68 -14.58 1.83
C PHE A 88 3.26 -14.05 1.70
N ARG A 89 2.45 -14.24 2.74
CA ARG A 89 1.04 -13.85 2.71
C ARG A 89 0.66 -13.16 3.99
N ARG A 90 -0.29 -12.25 3.86
CA ARG A 90 -0.93 -11.63 5.00
C ARG A 90 -1.71 -12.69 5.78
N LYS A 91 -1.50 -12.75 7.09
CA LYS A 91 -2.34 -13.55 7.98
C LYS A 91 -3.74 -12.96 7.98
N ARG A 92 -4.77 -13.78 7.79
CA ARG A 92 -6.18 -13.36 7.69
C ARG A 92 -7.09 -14.06 8.70
N ASP A 93 -6.51 -14.88 9.58
CA ASP A 93 -7.21 -15.62 10.63
C ASP A 93 -7.18 -14.87 11.98
N GLU A 94 -7.79 -15.46 13.00
CA GLU A 94 -7.92 -14.90 14.36
C GLU A 94 -6.59 -14.58 15.06
N GLY A 95 -5.47 -15.14 14.60
CA GLY A 95 -4.14 -14.87 15.17
C GLY A 95 -3.45 -13.63 14.58
N MET A 96 -4.13 -12.83 13.76
CA MET A 96 -3.55 -11.61 13.20
C MET A 96 -3.27 -10.56 14.29
N VAL A 97 -2.06 -10.01 14.30
CA VAL A 97 -1.65 -8.96 15.24
C VAL A 97 -1.46 -7.65 14.47
N TYR A 98 -2.14 -6.60 14.92
CA TYR A 98 -2.06 -5.29 14.30
C TYR A 98 -0.88 -4.49 14.86
N PRO A 99 -0.16 -3.73 14.00
CA PRO A 99 0.81 -2.75 14.46
C PRO A 99 0.16 -1.72 15.40
N ASN A 100 0.85 -1.39 16.49
CA ASN A 100 0.44 -0.31 17.39
C ASN A 100 1.37 0.89 17.18
N ALA A 101 0.96 1.81 16.33
CA ALA A 101 1.71 3.01 15.96
C ALA A 101 2.09 3.89 17.16
N ASN A 102 1.36 3.77 18.28
CA ASN A 102 1.53 4.63 19.44
C ASN A 102 2.06 3.91 20.69
N LYS A 103 2.52 2.67 20.58
CA LYS A 103 3.02 1.90 21.73
C LYS A 103 4.13 2.62 22.50
N GLU A 104 4.96 3.38 21.80
CA GLU A 104 6.06 4.19 22.36
C GLU A 104 5.78 5.70 22.34
N GLY A 105 4.52 6.10 22.08
CA GLY A 105 4.11 7.50 22.05
C GLY A 105 4.45 8.28 20.77
N TYR A 106 4.89 7.61 19.70
CA TYR A 106 5.25 8.28 18.45
C TYR A 106 4.08 8.95 17.75
N ALA A 107 2.87 8.39 17.82
CA ALA A 107 1.72 9.04 17.19
C ALA A 107 1.37 10.35 17.91
N GLN A 108 1.40 10.38 19.25
CA GLN A 108 1.26 11.65 19.99
C GLN A 108 2.37 12.65 19.63
N ARG A 109 3.62 12.19 19.53
CA ARG A 109 4.74 13.04 19.12
C ARG A 109 4.51 13.65 17.74
N GLY A 110 4.12 12.85 16.75
CA GLY A 110 3.86 13.32 15.39
C GLY A 110 2.74 14.38 15.36
N ILE A 111 1.64 14.13 16.08
CA ILE A 111 0.54 15.09 16.21
C ILE A 111 1.02 16.40 16.84
N SER A 112 1.82 16.34 17.90
CA SER A 112 2.39 17.54 18.54
C SER A 112 3.33 18.31 17.62
N MET A 113 4.16 17.61 16.81
CA MET A 113 5.03 18.25 15.81
C MET A 113 4.21 19.03 14.78
N VAL A 114 3.11 18.44 14.29
CA VAL A 114 2.21 19.14 13.35
C VAL A 114 1.53 20.33 14.02
N LYS A 115 1.05 20.19 15.27
CA LYS A 115 0.44 21.29 16.03
C LYS A 115 1.40 22.47 16.15
N GLU A 116 2.66 22.21 16.51
CA GLU A 116 3.71 23.24 16.59
C GLU A 116 4.00 23.86 15.21
N ALA A 117 4.12 23.03 14.16
CA ALA A 117 4.42 23.50 12.82
C ALA A 117 3.30 24.38 12.22
N LEU A 118 2.04 24.09 12.57
CA LEU A 118 0.89 24.85 12.10
C LEU A 118 0.59 26.09 12.95
N GLU A 119 1.11 26.17 14.17
CA GLU A 119 0.88 27.29 15.08
C GLU A 119 1.35 28.63 14.47
N GLU A 120 0.48 29.63 14.57
CA GLU A 120 0.81 31.00 14.15
C GLU A 120 1.11 31.84 15.39
N LYS A 121 2.38 32.24 15.54
CA LYS A 121 2.78 33.15 16.62
C LYS A 121 2.22 34.54 16.30
N THR A 122 1.11 34.87 16.93
CA THR A 122 0.44 36.17 16.77
C THR A 122 0.88 37.13 17.88
N LYS A 123 1.80 38.03 17.57
CA LYS A 123 2.04 39.26 18.36
C LYS A 123 1.51 40.44 17.56
N VAL A 124 1.08 41.50 18.26
CA VAL A 124 0.65 42.74 17.60
C VAL A 124 1.75 43.20 16.63
N PHE A 125 1.41 43.30 15.34
CA PHE A 125 2.31 43.64 14.23
C PHE A 125 3.45 42.64 13.92
N ARG A 126 3.43 41.42 14.49
CA ARG A 126 4.40 40.36 14.19
C ARG A 126 3.71 38.99 14.16
N ALA A 127 3.41 38.51 12.96
CA ALA A 127 3.03 37.12 12.73
C ALA A 127 4.28 36.33 12.33
N GLY A 128 4.57 35.24 13.04
CA GLY A 128 5.62 34.29 12.69
C GLY A 128 5.01 32.95 12.32
N ARG A 129 5.34 32.43 11.13
CA ARG A 129 5.00 31.08 10.70
C ARG A 129 6.27 30.27 10.52
N LYS A 130 6.13 28.97 10.73
CA LYS A 130 7.14 27.99 10.37
C LYS A 130 7.26 27.90 8.85
N SER A 131 8.44 27.53 8.37
CA SER A 131 8.69 27.36 6.95
C SER A 131 7.88 26.20 6.36
N ILE A 132 7.72 26.17 5.04
CA ILE A 132 7.08 25.05 4.35
C ILE A 132 7.79 23.72 4.64
N ASP A 133 9.13 23.74 4.72
CA ASP A 133 9.92 22.55 5.00
C ASP A 133 9.64 22.01 6.41
N GLU A 134 9.59 22.87 7.43
CA GLU A 134 9.23 22.45 8.80
C GLU A 134 7.81 21.88 8.88
N VAL A 135 6.86 22.41 8.10
CA VAL A 135 5.48 21.86 8.01
C VAL A 135 5.49 20.49 7.34
N LEU A 136 6.23 20.33 6.24
CA LEU A 136 6.31 19.08 5.50
C LEU A 136 7.09 18.00 6.27
N GLU A 137 8.12 18.34 7.05
CA GLU A 137 8.82 17.41 7.93
C GLU A 137 7.90 16.86 9.03
N ALA A 138 7.08 17.73 9.64
CA ALA A 138 6.08 17.30 10.62
C ALA A 138 5.01 16.39 9.97
N ALA A 139 4.55 16.75 8.77
CA ALA A 139 3.63 15.93 7.99
C ALA A 139 4.23 14.55 7.63
N GLU A 140 5.51 14.52 7.26
CA GLU A 140 6.24 13.30 6.87
C GLU A 140 6.40 12.35 8.05
N PHE A 141 6.58 12.86 9.27
CA PHE A 141 6.58 12.04 10.47
C PHE A 141 5.25 11.31 10.66
N CYS A 142 4.11 12.00 10.50
CA CYS A 142 2.79 11.38 10.55
C CYS A 142 2.57 10.40 9.38
N ALA A 143 2.96 10.78 8.17
CA ALA A 143 2.86 9.94 6.97
C ALA A 143 3.58 8.60 7.14
N ASN A 144 4.81 8.61 7.64
CA ASN A 144 5.60 7.40 7.87
C ASN A 144 4.90 6.43 8.83
N LEU A 145 4.30 6.93 9.91
CA LEU A 145 3.54 6.09 10.85
C LEU A 145 2.28 5.52 10.20
N LEU A 146 1.54 6.36 9.46
CA LEU A 146 0.32 5.95 8.78
C LEU A 146 0.60 4.86 7.73
N GLU A 147 1.64 5.02 6.93
CA GLU A 147 2.03 4.05 5.91
C GLU A 147 2.59 2.76 6.52
N ALA A 148 3.55 2.86 7.45
CA ALA A 148 4.20 1.69 8.06
C ALA A 148 3.26 0.83 8.90
N CYS A 149 2.20 1.43 9.46
CA CYS A 149 1.16 0.71 10.21
C CYS A 149 -0.07 0.38 9.35
N GLU A 150 -0.03 0.66 8.04
CA GLU A 150 -1.14 0.43 7.10
C GLU A 150 -2.47 1.07 7.53
N LEU A 151 -2.39 2.25 8.15
CA LEU A 151 -3.53 3.01 8.66
C LEU A 151 -4.16 3.94 7.59
N VAL A 152 -3.66 3.87 6.35
CA VAL A 152 -4.08 4.68 5.21
C VAL A 152 -4.07 3.83 3.92
N PRO A 153 -4.94 4.10 2.94
CA PRO A 153 -4.85 3.47 1.63
C PRO A 153 -3.54 3.80 0.91
N MET A 154 -2.86 2.78 0.36
CA MET A 154 -1.56 2.94 -0.32
C MET A 154 -1.66 3.22 -1.83
N TYR A 155 -2.86 3.51 -2.36
CA TYR A 155 -3.03 3.88 -3.78
C TYR A 155 -2.36 5.22 -4.11
N ASP A 156 -2.43 6.19 -3.20
CA ASP A 156 -1.69 7.46 -3.26
C ASP A 156 -1.05 7.73 -1.89
N PRO A 157 0.16 7.19 -1.64
CA PRO A 157 0.82 7.27 -0.35
C PRO A 157 1.02 8.73 0.11
N PRO A 158 0.76 9.06 1.39
CA PRO A 158 1.04 10.39 1.96
C PRO A 158 2.45 10.93 1.67
N THR A 159 3.49 10.10 1.74
CA THR A 159 4.89 10.48 1.44
C THR A 159 5.06 10.92 -0.03
N ALA A 160 4.37 10.27 -0.96
CA ALA A 160 4.35 10.66 -2.36
C ALA A 160 3.64 12.02 -2.57
N ARG A 161 2.54 12.27 -1.84
CA ARG A 161 1.87 13.59 -1.82
C ARG A 161 2.80 14.68 -1.29
N ILE A 162 3.52 14.41 -0.20
CA ILE A 162 4.51 15.33 0.39
C ILE A 162 5.61 15.67 -0.62
N ALA A 163 6.18 14.66 -1.30
CA ALA A 163 7.21 14.89 -2.31
C ALA A 163 6.74 15.79 -3.46
N ARG A 164 5.49 15.62 -3.92
CA ARG A 164 4.89 16.48 -4.95
C ARG A 164 4.70 17.92 -4.47
N ILE A 165 4.19 18.11 -3.25
CA ILE A 165 3.99 19.44 -2.65
C ILE A 165 5.34 20.14 -2.42
N ARG A 166 6.34 19.42 -1.90
CA ARG A 166 7.70 19.92 -1.68
C ARG A 166 8.30 20.46 -2.99
N LYS A 167 8.11 19.74 -4.10
CA LYS A 167 8.55 20.18 -5.43
C LYS A 167 7.78 21.40 -5.95
N ALA A 168 6.49 21.49 -5.66
CA ALA A 168 5.64 22.60 -6.11
C ALA A 168 5.82 23.88 -5.27
N GLY A 169 6.23 23.76 -4.01
CA GLY A 169 6.34 24.88 -3.08
C GLY A 169 4.98 25.42 -2.62
N ASP A 170 3.91 24.63 -2.68
CA ASP A 170 2.55 25.06 -2.31
C ASP A 170 2.37 25.04 -0.79
N GLU A 171 2.56 26.19 -0.14
CA GLU A 171 2.42 26.34 1.31
C GLU A 171 1.00 26.02 1.80
N ARG A 172 -0.04 26.35 1.01
CA ARG A 172 -1.43 26.12 1.42
C ARG A 172 -1.72 24.63 1.46
N GLU A 173 -1.31 23.91 0.42
CA GLU A 173 -1.51 22.46 0.35
C GLU A 173 -0.63 21.73 1.38
N ALA A 174 0.60 22.22 1.66
CA ALA A 174 1.45 21.68 2.72
C ALA A 174 0.77 21.73 4.10
N ARG A 175 0.24 22.91 4.48
CA ARG A 175 -0.45 23.10 5.76
C ARG A 175 -1.71 22.24 5.86
N LYS A 176 -2.49 22.17 4.76
CA LYS A 176 -3.70 21.34 4.69
C LYS A 176 -3.36 19.86 4.84
N LEU A 177 -2.37 19.35 4.10
CA LEU A 177 -1.96 17.95 4.20
C LEU A 177 -1.45 17.61 5.60
N ALA A 178 -0.61 18.46 6.20
CA ALA A 178 -0.12 18.25 7.56
C ALA A 178 -1.28 18.09 8.56
N TYR A 179 -2.26 18.98 8.47
CA TYR A 179 -3.48 18.93 9.29
C TYR A 179 -4.28 17.63 9.07
N GLU A 180 -4.52 17.26 7.81
CA GLU A 180 -5.25 16.03 7.46
C GLU A 180 -4.55 14.77 8.02
N LEU A 181 -3.22 14.68 7.89
CA LEU A 181 -2.45 13.54 8.37
C LEU A 181 -2.42 13.46 9.90
N ALA A 182 -2.32 14.59 10.60
CA ALA A 182 -2.37 14.62 12.05
C ALA A 182 -3.75 14.18 12.58
N LEU A 183 -4.84 14.65 11.97
CA LEU A 183 -6.19 14.22 12.33
C LEU A 183 -6.41 12.72 12.05
N LEU A 184 -5.96 12.24 10.89
CA LEU A 184 -6.08 10.83 10.54
C LEU A 184 -5.29 9.97 11.55
N LEU A 185 -4.07 10.36 11.88
CA LEU A 185 -3.27 9.63 12.87
C LEU A 185 -3.89 9.67 14.27
N GLN A 186 -4.46 10.81 14.66
CA GLN A 186 -5.20 10.96 15.91
C GLN A 186 -6.40 10.01 15.99
N ASP A 187 -7.21 9.97 14.93
CA ASP A 187 -8.38 9.07 14.80
C ASP A 187 -7.96 7.59 14.85
N LYS A 188 -7.01 7.19 14.00
CA LYS A 188 -6.55 5.80 13.88
C LYS A 188 -5.88 5.28 15.15
N CYS A 189 -5.26 6.15 15.93
CA CYS A 189 -4.64 5.81 17.20
C CYS A 189 -5.53 6.09 18.42
N GLN A 190 -6.78 6.56 18.23
CA GLN A 190 -7.73 6.86 19.30
C GLN A 190 -7.17 7.80 20.38
N LEU A 191 -6.52 8.87 19.94
CA LEU A 191 -5.84 9.83 20.81
C LEU A 191 -6.73 11.05 21.08
N LEU A 192 -6.88 11.43 22.35
CA LEU A 192 -7.64 12.60 22.80
C LEU A 192 -6.74 13.83 22.99
#